data_AF-A0A358Q0P7-F1
#
_entry.id   AF-A0A358Q0P7-F1
#
_cell.length_a   1.000
_cell.length_b   1.000
_cell.length_c   1.000
_cell.angle_alpha   90.00
_cell.angle_beta   90.00
_cell.angle_gamma   90.00
#
_symmetry.space_group_name_H-M   'P 1'
#
loop_
_entity.id
_entity.type
_entity.pdbx_description
1 polymer ?
#
loop_
_entity_poly.entity_id
_entity_poly.type
_entity_poly.pdbx_seq_one_letter_code
_entity_poly.pdbx_strand_id
1 'polypeptide(L)'
;MAYIGLKHPVFAPIATEPANSFPTYGAGLIVGHAIAANVSIELSNSKLSADDMIVEADNSFISGTITTGIDDLSDDALKIWLGQQAATLNGVATIRSAVGYEAPNGGFGYYRVRKKNGVRSYRAFWYYKTKWGIPSEDAATKPDGAIEWQTPEVEGAIMTAQDDKNSWRDMATFTTESDAVAWLNELANIGEPASKTNLNAAITSAQALNPETYTSVSWVDVANSLAEAVEVAAMANPSQARVDAAESLLETAVAALVTRV
;
A
#
# COMPACT_ATOMS: atom_id res chain seq x y z
N MET A 1 4.78 18.17 15.40
CA MET A 1 5.00 17.61 14.05
C MET A 1 3.95 18.22 13.15
N ALA A 2 4.30 18.89 12.06
CA ALA A 2 3.30 19.47 11.15
C ALA A 2 3.21 18.64 9.86
N TYR A 3 1.99 18.25 9.50
CA TYR A 3 1.65 17.69 8.19
C TYR A 3 1.01 18.81 7.37
N ILE A 4 1.36 18.89 6.08
CA ILE A 4 0.97 20.01 5.19
C ILE A 4 0.26 19.52 3.93
N GLY A 5 -0.10 18.24 3.85
CA GLY A 5 -0.84 17.69 2.72
C GLY A 5 -1.13 16.20 2.90
N LEU A 6 -2.17 15.74 2.21
CA LEU A 6 -2.62 14.37 2.07
C LEU A 6 -2.89 14.14 0.58
N LYS A 7 -2.37 13.04 0.02
CA LYS A 7 -2.48 12.78 -1.42
C LYS A 7 -2.46 11.27 -1.69
N HIS A 8 -2.84 10.95 -2.93
CA HIS A 8 -2.70 9.64 -3.57
C HIS A 8 -3.37 8.50 -2.79
N PRO A 9 -4.69 8.60 -2.51
CA PRO A 9 -5.42 7.50 -1.93
C PRO A 9 -5.53 6.38 -2.97
N VAL A 10 -5.09 5.18 -2.61
CA VAL A 10 -5.12 3.99 -3.45
C VAL A 10 -5.86 2.88 -2.75
N PHE A 11 -6.57 2.07 -3.53
CA PHE A 11 -7.22 0.86 -3.05
C PHE A 11 -6.89 -0.30 -3.98
N ALA A 12 -6.66 -1.49 -3.42
CA ALA A 12 -6.53 -2.71 -4.21
C ALA A 12 -7.31 -3.86 -3.55
N PRO A 13 -8.23 -4.53 -4.28
CA PRO A 13 -8.96 -5.66 -3.74
C PRO A 13 -8.00 -6.80 -3.41
N ILE A 14 -8.23 -7.48 -2.29
CA ILE A 14 -7.46 -8.66 -1.91
C ILE A 14 -7.77 -9.79 -2.90
N ALA A 15 -6.72 -10.36 -3.49
CA ALA A 15 -6.80 -11.53 -4.36
C ALA A 15 -6.73 -12.83 -3.56
N THR A 16 -5.80 -12.93 -2.60
CA THR A 16 -5.68 -14.08 -1.70
C THR A 16 -5.30 -13.66 -0.29
N GLU A 17 -5.74 -14.44 0.70
CA GLU A 17 -5.35 -14.30 2.11
C GLU A 17 -4.74 -15.63 2.58
N PRO A 18 -3.43 -15.86 2.34
CA PRO A 18 -2.79 -17.07 2.79
C PRO A 18 -2.54 -17.01 4.30
N ALA A 19 -2.74 -18.13 5.00
CA ALA A 19 -2.46 -18.23 6.42
C ALA A 19 -0.98 -17.94 6.73
N ASN A 20 -0.73 -17.23 7.83
CA ASN A 20 0.60 -16.82 8.30
C ASN A 20 1.37 -15.94 7.30
N SER A 21 0.67 -15.11 6.52
CA SER A 21 1.30 -14.19 5.56
C SER A 21 0.45 -12.95 5.30
N PHE A 22 1.05 -11.96 4.63
CA PHE A 22 0.31 -10.79 4.15
C PHE A 22 -0.64 -11.14 3.00
N PRO A 23 -1.79 -10.45 2.87
CA PRO A 23 -2.65 -10.60 1.71
C PRO A 23 -1.92 -10.26 0.41
N THR A 24 -2.28 -10.95 -0.67
CA THR A 24 -1.95 -10.51 -2.02
C THR A 24 -3.11 -9.71 -2.58
N TYR A 25 -2.82 -8.75 -3.46
CA TYR A 25 -3.83 -7.86 -4.04
C TYR A 25 -3.98 -8.12 -5.54
N GLY A 26 -5.18 -7.86 -6.06
CA GLY A 26 -5.44 -7.73 -7.49
C GLY A 26 -5.01 -6.36 -8.02
N ALA A 27 -5.46 -6.02 -9.22
CA ALA A 27 -5.26 -4.70 -9.79
C ALA A 27 -6.04 -3.64 -9.00
N GLY A 28 -5.33 -2.67 -8.44
CA GLY A 28 -5.92 -1.56 -7.71
C GLY A 28 -6.17 -0.33 -8.58
N LEU A 29 -6.60 0.75 -7.91
CA LEU A 29 -6.80 2.06 -8.51
C LEU A 29 -6.46 3.19 -7.54
N ILE A 30 -6.27 4.38 -8.11
CA ILE A 30 -6.31 5.64 -7.36
C ILE A 30 -7.79 6.01 -7.21
N VAL A 31 -8.28 6.11 -5.97
CA VAL A 31 -9.73 6.24 -5.70
C VAL A 31 -10.26 7.67 -5.83
N GLY A 32 -9.37 8.64 -6.04
CA GLY A 32 -9.69 10.07 -6.19
C GLY A 32 -8.56 10.95 -5.65
N HIS A 33 -8.82 12.24 -5.48
CA HIS A 33 -7.94 13.15 -4.76
C HIS A 33 -8.39 13.26 -3.30
N ALA A 34 -7.50 12.87 -2.38
CA ALA A 34 -7.80 12.87 -0.95
C ALA A 34 -7.95 14.29 -0.38
N ILE A 35 -9.03 14.50 0.37
CA ILE A 35 -9.33 15.73 1.12
C ILE A 35 -9.01 15.53 2.60
N ALA A 36 -9.44 14.39 3.16
CA ALA A 36 -9.23 14.03 4.56
C ALA A 36 -9.01 12.53 4.72
N ALA A 37 -8.30 12.13 5.76
CA ALA A 37 -8.14 10.73 6.18
C ALA A 37 -8.04 10.70 7.71
N ASN A 38 -9.14 10.38 8.36
CA ASN A 38 -9.27 10.28 9.81
C ASN A 38 -9.21 8.81 10.20
N VAL A 39 -8.29 8.44 11.09
CA VAL A 39 -8.06 7.05 11.46
C VAL A 39 -8.16 6.93 12.97
N SER A 40 -9.04 6.04 13.42
CA SER A 40 -9.19 5.65 14.81
C SER A 40 -8.78 4.19 14.97
N ILE A 41 -7.96 3.88 15.98
CA ILE A 41 -7.51 2.52 16.29
C ILE A 41 -7.93 2.21 17.71
N GLU A 42 -8.64 1.10 17.89
CA GLU A 42 -9.03 0.55 19.17
C GLU A 42 -8.12 -0.62 19.53
N LEU A 43 -7.48 -0.53 20.69
CA LEU A 43 -6.64 -1.59 21.26
C LEU A 43 -7.31 -2.11 22.52
N SER A 44 -7.07 -3.38 22.86
CA SER A 44 -7.41 -3.92 24.16
C SER A 44 -6.65 -3.16 25.26
N ASN A 45 -7.20 -3.19 26.46
CA ASN A 45 -6.59 -2.55 27.64
C ASN A 45 -6.87 -3.44 28.85
N SER A 46 -6.67 -4.75 28.67
CA SER A 46 -6.84 -5.72 29.74
C SER A 46 -5.58 -5.75 30.59
N LYS A 47 -5.73 -5.66 31.91
CA LYS A 47 -4.60 -5.62 32.86
C LYS A 47 -4.78 -6.71 33.89
N LEU A 48 -3.76 -7.53 34.08
CA LEU A 48 -3.66 -8.44 35.20
C LEU A 48 -2.87 -7.75 36.32
N SER A 49 -3.52 -7.54 37.45
CA SER A 49 -2.88 -6.98 38.64
C SER A 49 -2.55 -8.09 39.64
N ALA A 50 -1.33 -8.08 40.18
CA ALA A 50 -0.92 -8.88 41.34
C ALA A 50 0.11 -8.10 42.18
N ASP A 51 0.18 -8.38 43.48
CA ASP A 51 1.02 -7.64 44.45
C ASP A 51 0.91 -6.11 44.32
N ASP A 52 -0.31 -5.60 44.22
CA ASP A 52 -0.64 -4.18 44.08
C ASP A 52 0.04 -3.47 42.87
N MET A 53 0.49 -4.24 41.88
CA MET A 53 1.07 -3.75 40.63
C MET A 53 0.43 -4.41 39.40
N ILE A 54 0.51 -3.76 38.24
CA ILE A 54 0.17 -4.39 36.96
C ILE A 54 1.29 -5.37 36.64
N VAL A 55 0.97 -6.66 36.55
CA VAL A 55 1.93 -7.72 36.21
C VAL A 55 1.88 -8.04 34.72
N GLU A 56 0.70 -7.95 34.10
CA GLU A 56 0.55 -8.12 32.65
C GLU A 56 -0.43 -7.10 32.09
N ALA A 57 -0.19 -6.69 30.85
CA ALA A 57 -1.11 -5.85 30.10
C ALA A 57 -1.23 -6.41 28.68
N ASP A 58 -2.46 -6.57 28.22
CA ASP A 58 -2.79 -6.88 26.84
C ASP A 58 -3.26 -5.59 26.14
N ASN A 59 -2.58 -5.24 25.05
CA ASN A 59 -2.87 -4.09 24.18
C ASN A 59 -3.04 -4.52 22.71
N SER A 60 -3.57 -5.72 22.49
CA SER A 60 -3.85 -6.28 21.16
C SER A 60 -4.82 -5.42 20.35
N PHE A 61 -4.69 -5.42 19.03
CA PHE A 61 -5.64 -4.72 18.15
C PHE A 61 -7.05 -5.31 18.29
N ILE A 62 -8.05 -4.46 18.51
CA ILE A 62 -9.47 -4.86 18.51
C ILE A 62 -10.09 -4.51 17.16
N SER A 63 -10.04 -3.23 16.81
CA SER A 63 -10.70 -2.68 15.62
C SER A 63 -10.02 -1.40 15.17
N GLY A 64 -10.30 -0.97 13.95
CA GLY A 64 -9.98 0.38 13.53
C GLY A 64 -11.00 0.88 12.53
N THR A 65 -11.16 2.19 12.46
CA THR A 65 -11.97 2.85 11.45
C THR A 65 -11.12 3.87 10.71
N ILE A 66 -11.39 3.99 9.41
CA ILE A 66 -10.84 5.02 8.56
C ILE A 66 -11.97 5.73 7.83
N THR A 67 -12.01 7.05 7.96
CA THR A 67 -12.95 7.91 7.25
C THR A 67 -12.16 8.78 6.30
N THR A 68 -12.44 8.66 5.00
CA THR A 68 -11.73 9.40 3.96
C THR A 68 -12.69 10.28 3.17
N GLY A 69 -12.34 11.55 3.05
CA GLY A 69 -12.99 12.46 2.11
C GLY A 69 -12.23 12.46 0.78
N ILE A 70 -12.93 12.37 -0.33
CA ILE A 70 -12.36 12.46 -1.68
C ILE A 70 -13.11 13.52 -2.49
N ASP A 71 -12.48 14.06 -3.53
CA ASP A 71 -13.06 15.10 -4.36
C ASP A 71 -14.19 14.61 -5.27
N ASP A 72 -14.04 13.41 -5.83
CA ASP A 72 -15.00 12.78 -6.73
C ASP A 72 -14.97 11.25 -6.62
N LEU A 73 -16.14 10.63 -6.71
CA LEU A 73 -16.30 9.17 -6.74
C LEU A 73 -16.57 8.71 -8.17
N SER A 74 -15.52 8.30 -8.87
CA SER A 74 -15.64 7.78 -10.23
C SER A 74 -16.38 6.44 -10.28
N ASP A 75 -16.94 6.10 -11.44
CA ASP A 75 -17.57 4.78 -11.67
C ASP A 75 -16.64 3.62 -11.34
N ASP A 76 -15.34 3.74 -11.64
CA ASP A 76 -14.35 2.70 -11.33
C ASP A 76 -14.10 2.58 -9.83
N ALA A 77 -14.09 3.69 -9.09
CA ALA A 77 -14.03 3.66 -7.63
C ALA A 77 -15.29 3.02 -7.04
N LEU A 78 -16.48 3.41 -7.51
CA LEU A 78 -17.74 2.80 -7.08
C LEU A 78 -17.74 1.27 -7.29
N LYS A 79 -17.20 0.79 -8.41
CA LYS A 79 -17.13 -0.65 -8.72
C LYS A 79 -16.03 -1.39 -7.96
N ILE A 80 -14.78 -0.95 -8.08
CA ILE A 80 -13.62 -1.69 -7.59
C ILE A 80 -13.47 -1.52 -6.08
N TRP A 81 -13.70 -0.32 -5.56
CA TRP A 81 -13.51 0.00 -4.15
C TRP A 81 -14.76 -0.26 -3.32
N LEU A 82 -15.94 0.13 -3.82
CA LEU A 82 -17.20 0.06 -3.06
C LEU A 82 -18.11 -1.11 -3.47
N GLY A 83 -17.71 -1.92 -4.47
CA GLY A 83 -18.40 -3.15 -4.85
C GLY A 83 -19.69 -2.95 -5.67
N GLN A 84 -20.00 -1.73 -6.11
CA GLN A 84 -21.16 -1.46 -6.95
C GLN A 84 -21.00 -2.09 -8.34
N GLN A 85 -22.11 -2.31 -9.06
CA GLN A 85 -22.08 -3.00 -10.35
C GLN A 85 -22.61 -2.15 -11.49
N ALA A 86 -22.01 -2.30 -12.67
CA ALA A 86 -22.55 -1.75 -13.90
C ALA A 86 -23.91 -2.39 -14.21
N ALA A 87 -24.86 -1.57 -14.64
CA ALA A 87 -26.21 -1.97 -14.99
C ALA A 87 -26.74 -1.10 -16.14
N THR A 88 -27.96 -1.39 -16.55
CA THR A 88 -28.70 -0.54 -17.49
C THR A 88 -30.08 -0.25 -16.92
N LEU A 89 -30.49 1.01 -17.00
CA LEU A 89 -31.84 1.45 -16.64
C LEU A 89 -32.39 2.29 -17.80
N ASN A 90 -33.51 1.86 -18.37
CA ASN A 90 -34.16 2.54 -19.50
C ASN A 90 -33.22 2.82 -20.69
N GLY A 91 -32.30 1.91 -20.98
CA GLY A 91 -31.32 2.06 -22.07
C GLY A 91 -30.11 2.93 -21.74
N VAL A 92 -29.99 3.44 -20.52
CA VAL A 92 -28.83 4.21 -20.04
C VAL A 92 -27.93 3.33 -19.18
N ALA A 93 -26.62 3.39 -19.40
CA ALA A 93 -25.65 2.73 -18.54
C ALA A 93 -25.62 3.41 -17.16
N THR A 94 -25.66 2.62 -16.10
CA THR A 94 -25.74 3.11 -14.72
C THR A 94 -24.80 2.31 -13.83
N ILE A 95 -24.37 2.89 -12.72
CA ILE A 95 -23.86 2.12 -11.58
C ILE A 95 -25.02 1.85 -10.62
N ARG A 96 -25.14 0.61 -10.15
CA ARG A 96 -26.21 0.15 -9.27
C ARG A 96 -25.65 -0.30 -7.93
N SER A 97 -26.28 0.16 -6.87
CA SER A 97 -26.12 -0.34 -5.50
C SER A 97 -27.22 -1.36 -5.19
N ALA A 98 -26.88 -2.43 -4.48
CA ALA A 98 -27.83 -3.44 -4.04
C ALA A 98 -27.35 -4.07 -2.73
N VAL A 99 -28.25 -4.64 -1.92
CA VAL A 99 -27.92 -5.26 -0.62
C VAL A 99 -26.87 -6.37 -0.76
N GLY A 100 -26.84 -7.09 -1.89
CA GLY A 100 -25.85 -8.13 -2.16
C GLY A 100 -24.55 -7.64 -2.81
N TYR A 101 -24.41 -6.35 -3.08
CA TYR A 101 -23.20 -5.74 -3.63
C TYR A 101 -22.35 -5.25 -2.47
N GLU A 102 -21.47 -6.12 -2.00
CA GLU A 102 -20.55 -5.80 -0.91
C GLU A 102 -19.22 -5.28 -1.45
N ALA A 103 -18.69 -4.25 -0.79
CA ALA A 103 -17.33 -3.81 -1.02
C ALA A 103 -16.35 -4.97 -0.75
N PRO A 104 -15.37 -5.21 -1.64
CA PRO A 104 -14.35 -6.22 -1.40
C PRO A 104 -13.48 -5.84 -0.20
N ASN A 105 -12.93 -6.85 0.48
CA ASN A 105 -11.77 -6.59 1.34
C ASN A 105 -10.60 -6.14 0.45
N GLY A 106 -9.87 -5.13 0.88
CA GLY A 106 -8.77 -4.59 0.10
C GLY A 106 -7.73 -3.86 0.94
N GLY A 107 -6.54 -3.75 0.38
CA GLY A 107 -5.51 -2.87 0.91
C GLY A 107 -5.85 -1.43 0.57
N PHE A 108 -5.55 -0.51 1.48
CA PHE A 108 -5.74 0.92 1.27
C PHE A 108 -4.50 1.69 1.67
N GLY A 109 -4.13 2.69 0.87
CA GLY A 109 -2.96 3.49 1.17
C GLY A 109 -3.09 4.94 0.76
N TYR A 110 -2.27 5.78 1.37
CA TYR A 110 -2.13 7.20 1.06
C TYR A 110 -0.80 7.70 1.62
N TYR A 111 -0.37 8.91 1.24
CA TYR A 111 0.74 9.56 1.91
C TYR A 111 0.42 10.96 2.41
N ARG A 112 1.15 11.35 3.45
CA ARG A 112 1.11 12.70 4.03
C ARG A 112 2.43 13.41 3.78
N VAL A 113 2.35 14.67 3.37
CA VAL A 113 3.53 15.54 3.26
C VAL A 113 3.84 16.10 4.64
N ARG A 114 5.06 15.87 5.11
CA ARG A 114 5.60 16.37 6.37
C ARG A 114 6.63 17.45 6.08
N LYS A 115 6.62 18.53 6.86
CA LYS A 115 7.69 19.53 6.84
C LYS A 115 8.25 19.70 8.25
N LYS A 116 9.55 19.44 8.42
CA LYS A 116 10.27 19.64 9.69
C LYS A 116 11.57 20.37 9.41
N ASN A 117 11.80 21.50 10.10
CA ASN A 117 13.00 22.32 9.93
C ASN A 117 13.29 22.70 8.46
N GLY A 118 12.24 23.04 7.70
CA GLY A 118 12.37 23.39 6.28
C GLY A 118 12.42 22.19 5.32
N VAL A 119 12.81 21.00 5.80
CA VAL A 119 12.93 19.78 4.99
C VAL A 119 11.57 19.12 4.81
N ARG A 120 11.22 18.81 3.55
CA ARG A 120 10.03 18.04 3.19
C ARG A 120 10.33 16.54 3.23
N SER A 121 9.37 15.75 3.69
CA SER A 121 9.37 14.30 3.57
C SER A 121 7.95 13.78 3.36
N TYR A 122 7.83 12.56 2.85
CA TYR A 122 6.58 11.98 2.40
C TYR A 122 6.35 10.69 3.19
N ARG A 123 5.39 10.71 4.11
CA ARG A 123 5.08 9.53 4.94
C ARG A 123 3.90 8.79 4.33
N ALA A 124 4.16 7.64 3.72
CA ALA A 124 3.14 6.76 3.19
C ALA A 124 2.62 5.80 4.28
N PHE A 125 1.37 5.41 4.14
CA PHE A 125 0.65 4.49 5.01
C PHE A 125 0.01 3.42 4.12
N TRP A 126 0.13 2.15 4.49
CA TRP A 126 -0.54 1.04 3.84
C TRP A 126 -1.26 0.17 4.86
N TYR A 127 -2.58 0.12 4.78
CA TYR A 127 -3.45 -0.72 5.59
C TYR A 127 -3.68 -2.03 4.85
N TYR A 128 -3.33 -3.15 5.49
CA TYR A 128 -3.34 -4.45 4.81
C TYR A 128 -4.74 -4.96 4.48
N LYS A 129 -5.71 -4.66 5.35
CA LYS A 129 -7.10 -5.11 5.15
C LYS A 129 -8.06 -4.04 5.60
N THR A 130 -8.86 -3.58 4.65
CA THR A 130 -9.94 -2.62 4.86
C THR A 130 -11.21 -3.11 4.16
N LYS A 131 -12.37 -2.81 4.72
CA LYS A 131 -13.67 -3.01 4.06
C LYS A 131 -14.49 -1.74 4.21
N TRP A 132 -14.99 -1.23 3.10
CA TRP A 132 -15.59 0.09 3.02
C TRP A 132 -17.11 0.02 2.95
N GLY A 133 -17.75 1.01 3.55
CA GLY A 133 -19.18 1.23 3.46
C GLY A 133 -19.54 2.07 2.25
N ILE A 134 -20.82 2.07 1.91
CA ILE A 134 -21.38 3.03 0.94
C ILE A 134 -21.39 4.41 1.63
N PRO A 135 -20.91 5.48 0.96
CA PRO A 135 -20.93 6.83 1.52
C PRO A 135 -22.37 7.30 1.79
N SER A 136 -22.52 8.22 2.75
CA SER A 136 -23.76 8.98 2.88
C SER A 136 -23.89 9.98 1.72
N GLU A 137 -25.11 10.12 1.21
CA GLU A 137 -25.42 11.13 0.19
C GLU A 137 -26.14 12.30 0.86
N ASP A 138 -25.43 13.42 0.96
CA ASP A 138 -25.99 14.70 1.39
C ASP A 138 -25.98 15.68 0.22
N ALA A 139 -27.14 16.23 -0.14
CA ALA A 139 -27.29 17.19 -1.23
C ALA A 139 -27.94 18.48 -0.72
N ALA A 140 -27.27 19.62 -0.92
CA ALA A 140 -27.74 20.93 -0.54
C ALA A 140 -27.85 21.86 -1.76
N THR A 141 -28.90 22.69 -1.79
CA THR A 141 -29.02 23.73 -2.81
C THR A 141 -28.03 24.85 -2.52
N LYS A 142 -27.49 25.48 -3.57
CA LYS A 142 -26.60 26.63 -3.44
C LYS A 142 -27.24 27.73 -2.57
N PRO A 143 -26.62 28.12 -1.45
CA PRO A 143 -27.08 29.26 -0.66
C PRO A 143 -26.87 30.58 -1.40
N ASP A 144 -27.74 31.57 -1.14
CA ASP A 144 -27.62 32.90 -1.74
C ASP A 144 -26.28 33.55 -1.35
N GLY A 145 -25.50 33.99 -2.34
CA GLY A 145 -24.21 34.63 -2.14
C GLY A 145 -23.03 33.75 -1.70
N ALA A 146 -23.19 32.42 -1.52
CA ALA A 146 -22.11 31.52 -1.09
C ALA A 146 -22.01 30.24 -1.95
N ILE A 147 -20.82 29.65 -2.00
CA ILE A 147 -20.59 28.31 -2.58
C ILE A 147 -20.18 27.40 -1.43
N GLU A 148 -21.02 26.42 -1.11
CA GLU A 148 -20.67 25.29 -0.23
C GLU A 148 -20.28 24.11 -1.11
N TRP A 149 -19.03 23.65 -0.96
CA TRP A 149 -18.55 22.46 -1.65
C TRP A 149 -18.94 21.24 -0.82
N GLN A 150 -19.74 20.35 -1.40
CA GLN A 150 -20.03 19.06 -0.82
C GLN A 150 -19.13 18.03 -1.49
N THR A 151 -18.43 17.25 -0.68
CA THR A 151 -17.49 16.23 -1.15
C THR A 151 -17.83 14.90 -0.48
N PRO A 152 -17.81 13.78 -1.21
CA PRO A 152 -18.15 12.49 -0.65
C PRO A 152 -17.19 12.09 0.48
N GLU A 153 -17.76 11.49 1.52
CA GLU A 153 -17.03 10.89 2.63
C GLU A 153 -17.35 9.39 2.69
N VAL A 154 -16.31 8.56 2.70
CA VAL A 154 -16.42 7.11 2.74
C VAL A 154 -15.79 6.62 4.04
N GLU A 155 -16.49 5.75 4.76
CA GLU A 155 -15.97 5.09 5.97
C GLU A 155 -15.62 3.64 5.69
N GLY A 156 -14.53 3.16 6.28
CA GLY A 156 -14.11 1.77 6.20
C GLY A 156 -13.60 1.24 7.54
N ALA A 157 -13.78 -0.06 7.74
CA ALA A 157 -13.22 -0.79 8.86
C ALA A 157 -11.80 -1.28 8.51
N ILE A 158 -10.86 -1.12 9.45
CA ILE A 158 -9.50 -1.67 9.39
C ILE A 158 -9.48 -3.00 10.14
N MET A 159 -8.88 -4.00 9.52
CA MET A 159 -8.71 -5.35 10.06
C MET A 159 -7.24 -5.76 10.02
N THR A 160 -6.89 -6.78 10.77
CA THR A 160 -5.55 -7.37 10.75
C THR A 160 -5.37 -8.24 9.51
N ALA A 161 -4.14 -8.30 9.02
CA ALA A 161 -3.68 -9.39 8.17
C ALA A 161 -3.69 -10.71 8.96
N GLN A 162 -3.58 -11.83 8.25
CA GLN A 162 -3.45 -13.16 8.84
C GLN A 162 -1.98 -13.59 8.92
N ASP A 163 -1.06 -12.65 9.08
CA ASP A 163 0.34 -12.93 9.38
C ASP A 163 0.52 -13.41 10.83
N ASP A 164 1.73 -13.81 11.18
CA ASP A 164 2.08 -14.31 12.52
C ASP A 164 1.88 -13.28 13.65
N LYS A 165 1.77 -12.00 13.29
CA LYS A 165 1.66 -10.87 14.23
C LYS A 165 0.32 -10.15 14.21
N ASN A 166 -0.62 -10.56 13.35
CA ASN A 166 -1.87 -9.83 13.12
C ASN A 166 -1.63 -8.35 12.79
N SER A 167 -0.67 -8.09 11.90
CA SER A 167 -0.27 -6.75 11.45
C SER A 167 -1.42 -6.07 10.71
N TRP A 168 -1.68 -4.79 11.01
CA TRP A 168 -2.79 -4.04 10.40
C TRP A 168 -2.33 -2.92 9.44
N ARG A 169 -1.09 -2.43 9.59
CA ARG A 169 -0.56 -1.37 8.71
C ARG A 169 0.96 -1.26 8.75
N ASP A 170 1.54 -0.89 7.62
CA ASP A 170 2.91 -0.37 7.50
C ASP A 170 2.98 1.12 7.18
N MET A 171 4.12 1.73 7.53
CA MET A 171 4.41 3.12 7.22
C MET A 171 5.87 3.29 6.80
N ALA A 172 6.07 3.99 5.68
CA ALA A 172 7.40 4.35 5.19
C ALA A 172 7.53 5.88 5.05
N THR A 173 8.75 6.40 5.22
CA THR A 173 9.04 7.83 5.01
C THR A 173 10.06 7.99 3.90
N PHE A 174 9.69 8.74 2.87
CA PHE A 174 10.50 8.99 1.69
C PHE A 174 10.97 10.44 1.63
N THR A 175 12.06 10.66 0.90
CA THR A 175 12.62 12.00 0.63
C THR A 175 11.95 12.65 -0.58
N THR A 176 11.42 11.86 -1.52
CA THR A 176 10.71 12.35 -2.70
C THR A 176 9.23 11.91 -2.72
N GLU A 177 8.41 12.69 -3.42
CA GLU A 177 6.99 12.36 -3.64
C GLU A 177 6.84 11.14 -4.56
N SER A 178 7.73 11.05 -5.55
CA SER A 178 7.72 9.97 -6.55
C SER A 178 7.93 8.61 -5.90
N ASP A 179 8.85 8.49 -4.93
CA ASP A 179 9.13 7.22 -4.26
C ASP A 179 7.94 6.77 -3.39
N ALA A 180 7.26 7.72 -2.73
CA ALA A 180 6.06 7.42 -1.95
C ALA A 180 4.90 6.95 -2.84
N VAL A 181 4.72 7.59 -4.00
CA VAL A 181 3.73 7.19 -5.01
C VAL A 181 4.06 5.82 -5.58
N ALA A 182 5.32 5.58 -5.95
CA ALA A 182 5.77 4.30 -6.49
C ALA A 182 5.55 3.16 -5.49
N TRP A 183 5.87 3.36 -4.21
CA TRP A 183 5.66 2.36 -3.17
C TRP A 183 4.18 2.01 -2.98
N LEU A 184 3.29 3.01 -2.96
CA LEU A 184 1.85 2.78 -2.85
C LEU A 184 1.27 2.09 -4.10
N ASN A 185 1.71 2.50 -5.29
CA ASN A 185 1.27 1.89 -6.54
C ASN A 185 1.73 0.44 -6.66
N GLU A 186 2.96 0.14 -6.24
CA GLU A 186 3.50 -1.21 -6.22
C GLU A 186 2.71 -2.13 -5.27
N LEU A 187 2.37 -1.65 -4.07
CA LEU A 187 1.52 -2.40 -3.13
C LEU A 187 0.10 -2.61 -3.66
N ALA A 188 -0.43 -1.61 -4.38
CA ALA A 188 -1.77 -1.65 -4.95
C ALA A 188 -1.83 -2.26 -6.35
N ASN A 189 -0.71 -2.73 -6.92
CA ASN A 189 -0.61 -3.18 -8.32
C ASN A 189 -1.21 -2.17 -9.33
N ILE A 190 -0.87 -0.89 -9.18
CA ILE A 190 -1.31 0.20 -10.06
C ILE A 190 -0.19 0.52 -11.05
N GLY A 191 -0.53 0.51 -12.33
CA GLY A 191 0.38 0.78 -13.44
C GLY A 191 0.72 -0.47 -14.25
N GLU A 192 1.54 -0.29 -15.27
CA GLU A 192 2.02 -1.41 -16.09
C GLU A 192 3.09 -2.21 -15.34
N PRO A 193 3.08 -3.56 -15.44
CA PRO A 193 4.13 -4.38 -14.86
C PRO A 193 5.48 -4.00 -15.48
N ALA A 194 6.48 -3.74 -14.62
CA ALA A 194 7.83 -3.46 -15.07
C ALA A 194 8.41 -4.61 -15.90
N SER A 195 9.24 -4.27 -16.89
CA SER A 195 9.98 -5.26 -17.66
C SER A 195 11.12 -5.82 -16.80
N LYS A 196 11.03 -7.12 -16.48
CA LYS A 196 12.05 -7.85 -15.69
C LYS A 196 13.07 -8.57 -16.56
N THR A 197 13.04 -8.39 -17.88
CA THR A 197 13.85 -9.20 -18.82
C THR A 197 15.34 -9.08 -18.52
N ASN A 198 15.84 -7.86 -18.35
CA ASN A 198 17.26 -7.63 -18.11
C ASN A 198 17.68 -8.06 -16.69
N LEU A 199 16.90 -7.70 -15.66
CA LEU A 199 17.10 -8.19 -14.29
C LEU A 199 17.20 -9.73 -14.24
N ASN A 200 16.28 -10.46 -14.89
CA ASN A 200 16.30 -11.92 -14.93
C ASN A 200 17.53 -12.47 -15.67
N ALA A 201 17.98 -11.80 -16.73
CA ALA A 201 19.22 -12.15 -17.42
C ALA A 201 20.44 -11.96 -16.49
N ALA A 202 20.52 -10.82 -15.78
CA ALA A 202 21.58 -10.53 -14.82
C ALA A 202 21.60 -11.55 -13.66
N ILE A 203 20.43 -11.90 -13.11
CA ILE A 203 20.27 -12.96 -12.10
C ILE A 203 20.81 -14.29 -12.62
N THR A 204 20.45 -14.67 -13.85
CA THR A 204 20.91 -15.93 -14.46
C THR A 204 22.42 -15.93 -14.63
N SER A 205 23.01 -14.83 -15.09
CA SER A 205 24.45 -14.69 -15.23
C SER A 205 25.18 -14.75 -13.88
N ALA A 206 24.66 -14.09 -12.86
CA ALA A 206 25.23 -14.11 -11.51
C ALA A 206 25.15 -15.51 -10.87
N GLN A 207 24.05 -16.23 -11.05
CA GLN A 207 23.87 -17.60 -10.54
C GLN A 207 24.79 -18.62 -11.20
N ALA A 208 25.27 -18.34 -12.43
CA ALA A 208 26.22 -19.20 -13.13
C ALA A 208 27.67 -19.04 -12.64
N LEU A 209 27.97 -18.01 -11.84
CA LEU A 209 29.30 -17.78 -11.29
C LEU A 209 29.63 -18.80 -10.20
N ASN A 210 30.88 -19.24 -10.14
CA ASN A 210 31.35 -20.15 -9.10
C ASN A 210 31.89 -19.36 -7.90
N PRO A 211 31.29 -19.46 -6.70
CA PRO A 211 31.78 -18.76 -5.51
C PRO A 211 33.26 -19.06 -5.19
N GLU A 212 33.73 -20.27 -5.50
CA GLU A 212 35.10 -20.72 -5.20
C GLU A 212 36.19 -20.03 -6.04
N THR A 213 35.82 -19.36 -7.13
CA THR A 213 36.79 -18.62 -7.96
C THR A 213 37.08 -17.22 -7.44
N TYR A 214 36.32 -16.74 -6.45
CA TYR A 214 36.39 -15.36 -5.97
C TYR A 214 36.74 -15.27 -4.49
N THR A 215 37.14 -14.08 -4.04
CA THR A 215 37.35 -13.81 -2.62
C THR A 215 36.01 -13.76 -1.88
N SER A 216 35.98 -14.17 -0.61
CA SER A 216 34.78 -14.10 0.21
C SER A 216 34.26 -12.67 0.37
N VAL A 217 35.15 -11.67 0.41
CA VAL A 217 34.77 -10.26 0.54
C VAL A 217 34.00 -9.78 -0.68
N SER A 218 34.52 -9.96 -1.89
CA SER A 218 33.82 -9.53 -3.11
C SER A 218 32.56 -10.35 -3.40
N TRP A 219 32.53 -11.61 -2.93
CA TRP A 219 31.38 -12.49 -3.14
C TRP A 219 30.18 -12.12 -2.26
N VAL A 220 30.40 -11.60 -1.04
CA VAL A 220 29.30 -11.20 -0.14
C VAL A 220 28.41 -10.13 -0.79
N ASP A 221 29.00 -9.16 -1.49
CA ASP A 221 28.23 -8.10 -2.18
C ASP A 221 27.38 -8.67 -3.31
N VAL A 222 27.91 -9.64 -4.08
CA VAL A 222 27.14 -10.36 -5.11
C VAL A 222 26.03 -11.20 -4.49
N ALA A 223 26.30 -11.91 -3.39
CA ALA A 223 25.29 -12.73 -2.73
C ALA A 223 24.12 -11.89 -2.19
N ASN A 224 24.41 -10.74 -1.57
CA ASN A 224 23.39 -9.84 -1.04
C ASN A 224 22.55 -9.19 -2.15
N SER A 225 23.21 -8.63 -3.18
CA SER A 225 22.52 -8.03 -4.32
C SER A 225 21.73 -9.04 -5.14
N LEU A 226 22.22 -10.28 -5.27
CA LEU A 226 21.51 -11.37 -5.94
C LEU A 226 20.24 -11.76 -5.18
N ALA A 227 20.30 -11.82 -3.84
CA ALA A 227 19.12 -12.10 -3.01
C ALA A 227 18.04 -11.03 -3.21
N GLU A 228 18.42 -9.74 -3.14
CA GLU A 228 17.50 -8.62 -3.40
C GLU A 228 16.93 -8.66 -4.82
N ALA A 229 17.78 -8.90 -5.83
CA ALA A 229 17.35 -9.01 -7.23
C ALA A 229 16.31 -10.13 -7.44
N VAL A 230 16.50 -11.28 -6.79
CA VAL A 230 15.54 -12.40 -6.85
C VAL A 230 14.22 -12.05 -6.18
N GLU A 231 14.25 -11.34 -5.04
CA GLU A 231 13.03 -10.86 -4.39
C GLU A 231 12.26 -9.88 -5.28
N VAL A 232 12.95 -8.92 -5.90
CA VAL A 232 12.35 -7.95 -6.84
C VAL A 232 11.76 -8.66 -8.07
N ALA A 233 12.45 -9.67 -8.61
CA ALA A 233 11.96 -10.46 -9.73
C ALA A 233 10.68 -11.25 -9.38
N ALA A 234 10.53 -11.69 -8.13
CA ALA A 234 9.36 -12.43 -7.65
C ALA A 234 8.13 -11.56 -7.36
N MET A 235 8.28 -10.24 -7.22
CA MET A 235 7.16 -9.33 -6.96
C MET A 235 6.13 -9.36 -8.09
N ALA A 236 4.83 -9.29 -7.80
CA ALA A 236 3.81 -9.33 -8.86
C ALA A 236 3.95 -8.16 -9.85
N ASN A 237 4.00 -6.92 -9.33
CA ASN A 237 4.10 -5.70 -10.12
C ASN A 237 5.11 -4.71 -9.50
N PRO A 238 6.42 -5.01 -9.52
CA PRO A 238 7.40 -4.05 -9.04
C PRO A 238 7.42 -2.81 -9.93
N SER A 239 7.82 -1.67 -9.36
CA SER A 239 8.04 -0.46 -10.15
C SER A 239 9.28 -0.62 -11.05
N GLN A 240 9.28 0.01 -12.23
CA GLN A 240 10.42 -0.06 -13.15
C GLN A 240 11.70 0.47 -12.49
N ALA A 241 11.59 1.55 -11.70
CA ALA A 241 12.73 2.09 -10.95
C ALA A 241 13.33 1.08 -9.95
N ARG A 242 12.52 0.25 -9.30
CA ARG A 242 13.02 -0.81 -8.40
C ARG A 242 13.73 -1.91 -9.18
N VAL A 243 13.14 -2.33 -10.32
CA VAL A 243 13.75 -3.33 -11.20
C VAL A 243 15.12 -2.84 -11.70
N ASP A 244 15.18 -1.60 -12.22
CA ASP A 244 16.40 -0.99 -12.74
C ASP A 244 17.46 -0.83 -11.63
N ALA A 245 17.06 -0.46 -10.41
CA ALA A 245 17.97 -0.33 -9.28
C ALA A 245 18.56 -1.68 -8.85
N ALA A 246 17.73 -2.73 -8.77
CA ALA A 246 18.18 -4.07 -8.42
C ALA A 246 19.12 -4.65 -9.48
N GLU A 247 18.83 -4.42 -10.76
CA GLU A 247 19.69 -4.80 -11.89
C GLU A 247 21.05 -4.09 -11.77
N SER A 248 21.04 -2.77 -11.62
CA SER A 248 22.28 -1.96 -11.52
C SER A 248 23.14 -2.34 -10.32
N LEU A 249 22.54 -2.63 -9.16
CA LEU A 249 23.26 -3.09 -7.97
C LEU A 249 23.93 -4.44 -8.21
N LEU A 250 23.21 -5.40 -8.81
CA LEU A 250 23.73 -6.72 -9.12
C LEU A 250 24.88 -6.64 -10.14
N GLU A 251 24.72 -5.89 -11.22
CA GLU A 251 25.76 -5.70 -12.24
C GLU A 251 27.02 -5.05 -11.65
N THR A 252 26.84 -4.05 -10.79
CA THR A 252 27.95 -3.38 -10.11
C THR A 252 28.69 -4.34 -9.18
N ALA A 253 27.97 -5.16 -8.41
CA ALA A 253 28.56 -6.15 -7.53
C ALA A 253 29.34 -7.23 -8.33
N VAL A 254 28.77 -7.71 -9.44
CA VAL A 254 29.44 -8.68 -10.33
C VAL A 254 30.69 -8.08 -10.95
N ALA A 255 30.66 -6.82 -11.37
CA ALA A 255 31.83 -6.13 -11.91
C ALA A 255 32.95 -5.91 -10.88
N ALA A 256 32.62 -5.90 -9.58
CA ALA A 256 33.57 -5.71 -8.48
C ALA A 256 34.20 -7.03 -7.98
N LEU A 257 33.91 -8.17 -8.61
CA LEU A 257 34.45 -9.46 -8.20
C LEU A 257 35.98 -9.54 -8.31
N VAL A 258 36.61 -10.05 -7.25
CA VAL A 258 38.06 -10.25 -7.18
C VAL A 258 38.35 -11.74 -7.15
N THR A 259 39.18 -12.23 -8.08
CA THR A 259 39.56 -13.65 -8.18
C THR A 259 40.44 -14.07 -7.00
N ARG A 260 40.23 -15.30 -6.53
CA ARG A 260 41.11 -15.93 -5.54
C ARG A 260 42.46 -16.24 -6.19
N VAL A 261 43.57 -15.82 -5.57
CA VAL A 261 44.95 -16.15 -5.98
C VAL A 261 45.33 -17.53 -5.47
#